data_AF-A0A6P5AY01-F1
#
_entry.id   AF-A0A6P5AY01-F1
#
_cell.length_a   1.000
_cell.length_b   1.000
_cell.length_c   1.000
_cell.angle_alpha   90.00
_cell.angle_beta   90.00
_cell.angle_gamma   90.00
#
_symmetry.space_group_name_H-M   'P 1'
#
loop_
_entity.id
_entity.type
_entity.pdbx_description
1 polymer ?
#
loop_
_entity_poly.entity_id
_entity_poly.type
_entity_poly.pdbx_seq_one_letter_code
_entity_poly.pdbx_strand_id
1 'polypeptide(L)'
;MQYLELEPKMQRSASDNGPLCNLPEVVSCSVEKTRGKFQFQFNPQSAGSYLHLSKNNTKVTKGKMQKCHSLPDLITTKPLSRNAYTILGNRAISEGKHYWEILTGEGSFTIGVAYRSVRRDKDIGWTKKSWGLEKQKWIPSMLHDSVFKALAQGEQTEVRISTCPERIGVHLDYDLGSVTFTDPATQEVIHTFNVTFQEPVVPAFSLYKGSLSICSD
;
A
#
# COMPACT_ATOMS: atom_id res chain seq x y z
N MET A 1 3.32 61.38 -44.50
CA MET A 1 4.57 61.06 -45.24
C MET A 1 4.90 59.61 -44.89
N GLN A 2 4.50 58.61 -45.67
CA GLN A 2 5.20 58.00 -46.84
C GLN A 2 6.56 57.39 -46.38
N TYR A 3 6.92 56.11 -46.48
CA TYR A 3 6.85 55.05 -47.53
C TYR A 3 6.86 53.65 -46.84
N LEU A 4 6.09 52.61 -47.22
CA LEU A 4 6.25 51.57 -48.26
C LEU A 4 7.51 50.67 -48.23
N GLU A 5 7.26 49.37 -47.96
CA GLU A 5 7.84 48.08 -48.41
C GLU A 5 9.33 47.93 -48.79
N LEU A 6 9.92 46.78 -48.39
CA LEU A 6 10.48 45.74 -49.29
C LEU A 6 11.13 44.59 -48.47
N GLU A 7 10.65 43.35 -48.65
CA GLU A 7 11.45 42.14 -48.39
C GLU A 7 12.40 41.85 -49.57
N PRO A 8 13.51 41.12 -49.33
CA PRO A 8 13.67 39.87 -50.09
C PRO A 8 14.30 38.68 -49.32
N LYS A 9 13.56 37.57 -49.35
CA LYS A 9 13.90 36.15 -49.62
C LYS A 9 15.36 35.62 -49.50
N MET A 10 15.48 34.62 -48.59
CA MET A 10 16.08 33.26 -48.69
C MET A 10 17.38 32.98 -49.49
N GLN A 11 18.37 32.37 -48.79
CA GLN A 11 19.12 31.12 -49.06
C GLN A 11 20.41 31.11 -48.19
N ARG A 12 20.91 30.06 -47.50
CA ARG A 12 20.89 28.60 -47.65
C ARG A 12 21.19 27.91 -46.30
N SER A 13 20.70 26.67 -46.21
CA SER A 13 20.97 25.55 -45.31
C SER A 13 22.28 25.49 -44.50
N ALA A 14 22.16 25.07 -43.23
CA ALA A 14 22.95 23.96 -42.69
C ALA A 14 22.10 23.22 -41.64
N SER A 15 22.01 21.91 -41.79
CA SER A 15 21.37 20.98 -40.87
C SER A 15 22.08 21.01 -39.51
N ASP A 16 21.33 21.14 -38.43
CA ASP A 16 21.80 20.72 -37.12
C ASP A 16 20.72 19.87 -36.45
N ASN A 17 20.76 18.58 -36.76
CA ASN A 17 20.02 17.54 -36.04
C ASN A 17 20.77 17.27 -34.74
N GLY A 18 20.63 18.16 -33.76
CA GLY A 18 20.94 17.87 -32.37
C GLY A 18 19.83 16.99 -31.76
N PRO A 19 20.16 15.98 -30.94
CA PRO A 19 19.13 15.11 -30.38
C PRO A 19 18.25 15.94 -29.44
N LEU A 20 16.95 15.98 -29.75
CA LEU A 20 15.92 16.36 -28.79
C LEU A 20 16.15 15.50 -27.55
N CYS A 21 16.52 16.13 -26.43
CA CYS A 21 16.58 15.47 -25.14
C CYS A 21 15.19 14.86 -24.89
N ASN A 22 15.09 13.54 -25.03
CA ASN A 22 13.91 12.79 -24.64
C ASN A 22 13.70 13.04 -23.15
N LEU A 23 12.71 13.88 -22.83
CA LEU A 23 12.07 13.86 -21.53
C LEU A 23 11.63 12.41 -21.28
N PRO A 24 11.87 11.84 -20.10
CA PRO A 24 11.39 10.49 -19.82
C PRO A 24 9.88 10.51 -20.02
N GLU A 25 9.39 9.64 -20.89
CA GLU A 25 7.96 9.38 -21.00
C GLU A 25 7.44 9.11 -19.59
N VAL A 26 6.53 9.95 -19.13
CA VAL A 26 5.76 9.68 -17.93
C VAL A 26 4.99 8.40 -18.24
N VAL A 27 5.54 7.26 -17.82
CA VAL A 27 4.84 5.99 -17.84
C VAL A 27 3.72 6.15 -16.82
N SER A 28 2.57 6.63 -17.28
CA SER A 28 1.34 6.48 -16.54
C SER A 28 1.07 4.98 -16.47
N CYS A 29 1.36 4.37 -15.32
CA CYS A 29 0.86 3.04 -15.02
C CYS A 29 -0.66 3.14 -15.01
N SER A 30 -1.29 2.88 -16.16
CA SER A 30 -2.72 2.68 -16.25
C SER A 30 -3.02 1.41 -15.48
N VAL A 31 -3.49 1.56 -14.26
CA VAL A 31 -4.01 0.46 -13.45
C VAL A 31 -5.16 -0.17 -14.25
N GLU A 32 -4.93 -1.37 -14.80
CA GLU A 32 -5.97 -2.10 -15.52
C GLU A 32 -7.15 -2.37 -14.59
N LYS A 33 -8.36 -2.15 -15.12
CA LYS A 33 -9.62 -2.29 -14.39
C LYS A 33 -9.87 -3.76 -14.09
N THR A 34 -9.48 -4.22 -12.90
CA THR A 34 -9.74 -5.59 -12.43
C THR A 34 -11.25 -5.88 -12.39
N ARG A 35 -11.64 -7.15 -12.63
CA ARG A 35 -13.03 -7.62 -12.52
C ARG A 35 -13.49 -7.59 -11.06
N GLY A 36 -13.91 -6.43 -10.58
CA GLY A 36 -14.42 -6.22 -9.22
C GLY A 36 -13.34 -6.25 -8.13
N LYS A 37 -13.74 -5.97 -6.88
CA LYS A 37 -12.83 -6.04 -5.72
C LYS A 37 -12.63 -7.48 -5.27
N PHE A 38 -11.39 -7.83 -4.90
CA PHE A 38 -11.03 -9.09 -4.29
C PHE A 38 -11.75 -9.23 -2.95
N GLN A 39 -12.62 -10.24 -2.87
CA GLN A 39 -13.49 -10.46 -1.72
C GLN A 39 -12.76 -11.27 -0.65
N PHE A 40 -12.51 -10.68 0.53
CA PHE A 40 -11.94 -11.35 1.69
C PHE A 40 -12.49 -10.76 3.00
N GLN A 41 -12.16 -11.42 4.11
CA GLN A 41 -12.44 -10.94 5.47
C GLN A 41 -11.15 -11.01 6.30
N PHE A 42 -11.11 -10.26 7.39
CA PHE A 42 -10.06 -10.46 8.39
C PHE A 42 -10.20 -11.84 9.03
N ASN A 43 -9.08 -12.55 9.21
CA ASN A 43 -9.05 -13.87 9.81
C ASN A 43 -9.02 -13.77 11.36
N PRO A 44 -10.07 -14.19 12.09
CA PRO A 44 -10.11 -14.11 13.56
C PRO A 44 -9.00 -14.90 14.25
N GLN A 45 -8.53 -16.01 13.66
CA GLN A 45 -7.44 -16.83 14.22
C GLN A 45 -6.07 -16.13 14.12
N SER A 46 -5.98 -15.11 13.26
CA SER A 46 -4.76 -14.32 13.08
C SER A 46 -4.75 -13.02 13.86
N ALA A 47 -5.89 -12.62 14.43
CA ALA A 47 -6.05 -11.35 15.11
C ALA A 47 -5.14 -11.27 16.34
N GLY A 48 -4.33 -10.20 16.39
CA GLY A 48 -3.54 -9.87 17.56
C GLY A 48 -4.39 -9.54 18.79
N SER A 49 -3.77 -9.62 19.96
CA SER A 49 -4.47 -9.53 21.25
C SER A 49 -5.18 -8.19 21.51
N TYR A 50 -4.87 -7.12 20.77
CA TYR A 50 -5.55 -5.83 20.92
C TYR A 50 -6.57 -5.54 19.80
N LEU A 51 -6.76 -6.48 18.89
CA LEU A 51 -7.61 -6.29 17.71
C LEU A 51 -8.97 -6.93 17.90
N HIS A 52 -10.00 -6.13 17.70
CA HIS A 52 -11.40 -6.53 17.81
C HIS A 52 -12.04 -6.54 16.43
N LEU A 53 -12.66 -7.66 16.08
CA LEU A 53 -13.37 -7.81 14.81
C LEU A 53 -14.86 -7.48 14.96
N SER A 54 -15.41 -6.84 13.94
CA SER A 54 -16.82 -6.47 13.87
C SER A 54 -17.30 -6.48 12.41
N LYS A 55 -18.59 -6.26 12.20
CA LYS A 55 -19.23 -6.22 10.87
C LYS A 55 -18.91 -7.48 10.04
N ASN A 56 -19.16 -8.67 10.59
CA ASN A 56 -18.86 -9.93 9.92
C ASN A 56 -17.39 -10.03 9.45
N ASN A 57 -16.45 -9.69 10.35
CA ASN A 57 -15.00 -9.69 10.10
C ASN A 57 -14.52 -8.79 8.95
N THR A 58 -15.29 -7.76 8.59
CA THR A 58 -14.88 -6.75 7.59
C THR A 58 -14.34 -5.47 8.22
N LYS A 59 -14.46 -5.31 9.54
CA LYS A 59 -13.91 -4.17 10.28
C LYS A 59 -13.06 -4.65 11.45
N VAL A 60 -11.88 -4.07 11.61
CA VAL A 60 -11.00 -4.25 12.75
C VAL A 60 -10.77 -2.93 13.47
N THR A 61 -10.82 -2.96 14.80
CA THR A 61 -10.57 -1.80 15.67
C THR A 61 -9.53 -2.16 16.71
N LYS A 62 -8.72 -1.16 17.12
CA LYS A 62 -7.85 -1.32 18.28
C LYS A 62 -8.65 -1.12 19.56
N GLY A 63 -8.59 -2.09 20.47
CA GLY A 63 -9.32 -2.08 21.74
C GLY A 63 -8.46 -2.42 22.96
N LYS A 64 -9.11 -2.95 24.00
CA LYS A 64 -8.43 -3.54 25.17
C LYS A 64 -7.86 -4.90 24.80
N MET A 65 -6.84 -5.35 25.54
CA MET A 65 -6.28 -6.67 25.34
C MET A 65 -7.32 -7.76 25.60
N GLN A 66 -7.38 -8.76 24.72
CA GLN A 66 -8.22 -9.95 24.81
C GLN A 66 -7.36 -11.22 24.68
N LYS A 67 -7.93 -12.38 25.02
CA LYS A 67 -7.28 -13.68 24.82
C LYS A 67 -7.15 -13.94 23.31
N CYS A 68 -5.95 -14.34 22.87
CA CYS A 68 -5.68 -14.68 21.48
C CYS A 68 -6.28 -16.05 21.15
N HIS A 69 -6.84 -16.22 19.95
CA HIS A 69 -7.27 -17.52 19.42
C HIS A 69 -6.15 -18.28 18.68
N SER A 70 -4.88 -17.91 18.89
CA SER A 70 -3.76 -18.55 18.21
C SER A 70 -3.72 -20.04 18.54
N LEU A 71 -3.75 -20.89 17.50
CA LEU A 71 -3.47 -22.32 17.63
C LEU A 71 -2.11 -22.53 18.33
N PRO A 72 -1.97 -23.59 19.14
CA PRO A 72 -0.76 -23.89 19.91
C PRO A 72 0.35 -24.51 19.03
N ASP A 73 0.63 -23.95 17.86
CA ASP A 73 1.76 -24.39 17.06
C ASP A 73 2.99 -23.52 17.33
N LEU A 74 4.03 -24.21 17.78
CA LEU A 74 5.29 -23.78 18.37
C LEU A 74 5.19 -23.31 19.82
N ILE A 75 5.36 -24.29 20.71
CA ILE A 75 5.97 -24.19 22.04
C ILE A 75 6.93 -22.99 22.07
N THR A 76 6.43 -21.86 22.55
CA THR A 76 7.26 -20.74 22.95
C THR A 76 6.80 -20.38 24.34
N THR A 77 7.61 -20.75 25.33
CA THR A 77 7.42 -20.54 26.77
C THR A 77 7.51 -19.06 27.19
N LYS A 78 7.13 -18.13 26.31
CA LYS A 78 7.04 -16.70 26.60
C LYS A 78 5.68 -16.20 26.13
N PRO A 79 4.95 -15.42 26.95
CA PRO A 79 3.68 -14.85 26.54
C PRO A 79 3.90 -14.06 25.24
N LEU A 80 3.04 -14.29 24.24
CA LEU A 80 3.06 -13.71 22.90
C LEU A 80 2.79 -12.18 22.94
N SER A 81 3.64 -11.43 23.63
CA SER A 81 3.62 -9.97 23.74
C SER A 81 3.81 -9.27 22.40
N ARG A 82 4.19 -9.98 21.33
CA ARG A 82 4.62 -9.39 20.06
C ARG A 82 3.66 -9.53 18.88
N ASN A 83 2.61 -10.34 19.00
CA ASN A 83 1.53 -10.36 18.00
C ASN A 83 0.33 -9.53 18.48
N ALA A 84 0.59 -8.31 18.95
CA ALA A 84 -0.41 -7.49 19.62
C ALA A 84 -1.35 -6.79 18.62
N TYR A 85 -0.81 -6.39 17.46
CA TYR A 85 -1.43 -5.43 16.56
C TYR A 85 -1.60 -5.91 15.13
N THR A 86 -1.23 -7.15 14.81
CA THR A 86 -1.24 -7.66 13.42
C THR A 86 -2.45 -8.56 13.17
N ILE A 87 -2.97 -8.53 11.94
CA ILE A 87 -4.05 -9.39 11.46
C ILE A 87 -3.89 -9.65 9.96
N LEU A 88 -4.30 -10.83 9.51
CA LEU A 88 -4.24 -11.26 8.11
C LEU A 88 -5.64 -11.41 7.52
N GLY A 89 -5.72 -11.34 6.20
CA GLY A 89 -6.88 -11.77 5.43
C GLY A 89 -7.05 -13.29 5.46
N ASN A 90 -8.27 -13.75 5.23
CA ASN A 90 -8.61 -15.18 5.26
C ASN A 90 -8.41 -15.90 3.91
N ARG A 91 -8.15 -15.17 2.82
CA ARG A 91 -7.96 -15.73 1.47
C ARG A 91 -6.59 -15.38 0.93
N ALA A 92 -5.93 -16.39 0.35
CA ALA A 92 -4.65 -16.26 -0.28
C ALA A 92 -4.80 -16.03 -1.79
N ILE A 93 -3.80 -15.36 -2.36
CA ILE A 93 -3.65 -15.04 -3.77
C ILE A 93 -2.34 -15.67 -4.23
N SER A 94 -2.40 -16.42 -5.32
CA SER A 94 -1.27 -17.17 -5.88
C SER A 94 -1.06 -16.97 -7.38
N GLU A 95 -1.89 -16.13 -8.02
CA GLU A 95 -1.86 -15.84 -9.45
C GLU A 95 -2.75 -14.63 -9.76
N GLY A 96 -2.51 -13.97 -10.89
CA GLY A 96 -3.37 -12.94 -11.44
C GLY A 96 -3.30 -11.57 -10.76
N LYS A 97 -4.19 -10.69 -11.22
CA LYS A 97 -4.32 -9.31 -10.75
C LYS A 97 -5.53 -9.15 -9.83
N HIS A 98 -5.32 -8.55 -8.67
CA HIS A 98 -6.32 -8.38 -7.63
C HIS A 98 -6.30 -6.95 -7.10
N TYR A 99 -7.47 -6.45 -6.71
CA TYR A 99 -7.62 -5.12 -6.17
C TYR A 99 -8.54 -5.14 -4.96
N TRP A 100 -8.20 -4.39 -3.91
CA TRP A 100 -9.12 -4.12 -2.81
C TRP A 100 -8.87 -2.75 -2.21
N GLU A 101 -9.86 -2.24 -1.50
CA GLU A 101 -9.79 -0.95 -0.82
C GLU A 101 -9.99 -1.11 0.67
N ILE A 102 -9.24 -0.32 1.43
CA ILE A 102 -9.35 -0.26 2.89
C ILE A 102 -9.72 1.17 3.28
N LEU A 103 -10.88 1.32 3.89
CA LEU A 103 -11.25 2.55 4.58
C LEU A 103 -10.43 2.67 5.86
N THR A 104 -9.70 3.77 5.95
CA THR A 104 -8.81 4.07 7.07
C THR A 104 -9.48 5.10 7.97
N GLY A 105 -9.62 4.76 9.25
CA GLY A 105 -10.00 5.76 10.25
C GLY A 105 -8.81 6.62 10.65
N GLU A 106 -9.05 7.67 11.43
CA GLU A 106 -7.96 8.36 12.11
C GLU A 106 -7.13 7.39 12.95
N GLY A 107 -5.83 7.30 12.67
CA GLY A 107 -5.05 6.24 13.26
C GLY A 107 -3.62 6.13 12.80
N SER A 108 -3.01 5.08 13.32
CA SER A 108 -1.67 4.60 13.00
C SER A 108 -1.80 3.14 12.62
N PHE A 109 -1.37 2.80 11.41
CA PHE A 109 -1.57 1.49 10.82
C PHE A 109 -0.52 1.17 9.76
N THR A 110 -0.43 -0.09 9.40
CA THR A 110 0.25 -0.58 8.20
C THR A 110 -0.75 -1.40 7.38
N ILE A 111 -0.85 -1.13 6.08
CA ILE A 111 -1.65 -1.90 5.12
C ILE A 111 -0.71 -2.52 4.11
N GLY A 112 -0.90 -3.79 3.78
CA GLY A 112 -0.10 -4.41 2.75
C GLY A 112 -0.43 -5.87 2.50
N VAL A 113 0.61 -6.62 2.13
CA VAL A 113 0.53 -8.05 1.85
C VAL A 113 1.64 -8.79 2.59
N ALA A 114 1.37 -10.03 2.92
CA ALA A 114 2.37 -10.91 3.49
C ALA A 114 2.18 -12.34 2.99
N TYR A 115 3.26 -13.11 3.00
CA TYR A 115 3.15 -14.54 2.85
C TYR A 115 2.38 -15.16 4.00
N ARG A 116 1.62 -16.23 3.73
CA ARG A 116 0.84 -16.91 4.77
C ARG A 116 1.71 -17.47 5.90
N SER A 117 2.96 -17.80 5.60
CA SER A 117 3.96 -18.31 6.55
C SER A 117 4.69 -17.21 7.33
N VAL A 118 4.32 -15.93 7.16
CA VAL A 118 4.95 -14.82 7.89
C VAL A 118 4.85 -15.04 9.41
N ARG A 119 5.97 -14.86 10.11
CA ARG A 119 5.96 -14.81 11.57
C ARG A 119 5.28 -13.52 11.99
N ARG A 120 4.37 -13.63 12.95
CA ARG A 120 3.53 -12.52 13.42
C ARG A 120 4.11 -11.85 14.66
N ASP A 121 5.43 -11.94 14.85
CA ASP A 121 6.15 -11.35 15.98
C ASP A 121 6.75 -9.97 15.65
N LYS A 122 6.47 -9.47 14.45
CA LYS A 122 6.80 -8.13 13.97
C LYS A 122 5.62 -7.58 13.18
N ASP A 123 5.61 -6.27 13.04
CA ASP A 123 4.62 -5.57 12.22
C ASP A 123 4.87 -5.82 10.73
N ILE A 124 3.81 -5.65 9.92
CA ILE A 124 3.89 -5.85 8.47
C ILE A 124 4.95 -4.91 7.88
N GLY A 125 5.80 -5.45 6.99
CA GLY A 125 6.91 -4.75 6.36
C GLY A 125 8.27 -4.92 7.06
N TRP A 126 8.28 -5.32 8.34
CA TRP A 126 9.51 -5.54 9.12
C TRP A 126 10.07 -6.97 9.03
N THR A 127 9.54 -7.76 8.11
CA THR A 127 10.02 -9.11 7.78
C THR A 127 10.34 -9.21 6.30
N LYS A 128 11.16 -10.20 5.92
CA LYS A 128 11.41 -10.55 4.51
C LYS A 128 10.20 -11.18 3.80
N LYS A 129 9.09 -11.36 4.50
CA LYS A 129 7.88 -12.07 4.04
C LYS A 129 6.65 -11.15 4.00
N SER A 130 6.86 -9.84 4.04
CA SER A 130 5.79 -8.85 4.14
C SER A 130 6.21 -7.51 3.55
N TRP A 131 5.26 -6.83 2.91
CA TRP A 131 5.41 -5.50 2.32
C TRP A 131 4.22 -4.65 2.76
N GLY A 132 4.47 -3.44 3.23
CA GLY A 132 3.41 -2.62 3.80
C GLY A 132 3.64 -1.12 3.66
N LEU A 133 2.54 -0.40 3.51
CA LEU A 133 2.47 1.04 3.58
C LEU A 133 2.01 1.44 4.98
N GLU A 134 2.91 2.05 5.75
CA GLU A 134 2.66 2.50 7.11
C GLU A 134 2.28 3.98 7.14
N LYS A 135 1.24 4.29 7.91
CA LYS A 135 0.89 5.62 8.36
C LYS A 135 1.12 5.70 9.86
N GLN A 136 2.01 6.60 10.28
CA GLN A 136 2.16 6.95 11.69
C GLN A 136 1.36 8.23 11.97
N LYS A 137 0.66 8.31 13.11
CA LYS A 137 0.04 9.57 13.53
C LYS A 137 1.16 10.53 13.95
N TRP A 138 1.49 11.49 13.09
CA TRP A 138 2.42 12.57 13.42
C TRP A 138 1.83 13.51 14.48
N ILE A 139 2.71 14.06 15.32
CA ILE A 139 2.40 15.15 16.25
C ILE A 139 2.27 16.45 15.41
N PRO A 140 1.33 17.36 15.70
CA PRO A 140 0.86 18.40 14.76
C PRO A 140 1.81 19.56 14.44
N SER A 141 3.14 19.38 14.47
CA SER A 141 4.08 20.51 14.42
C SER A 141 4.71 20.81 13.05
N MET A 142 4.38 20.08 11.98
CA MET A 142 4.88 20.38 10.63
C MET A 142 3.75 20.28 9.61
N LEU A 143 3.57 21.37 8.88
CA LEU A 143 2.42 21.68 8.03
C LEU A 143 2.42 20.88 6.71
N HIS A 144 1.21 20.57 6.26
CA HIS A 144 0.76 20.20 4.91
C HIS A 144 1.04 18.81 4.33
N ASP A 145 2.16 18.14 4.63
CA ASP A 145 2.44 16.81 4.01
C ASP A 145 2.03 15.65 4.90
N SER A 146 1.34 14.66 4.32
CA SER A 146 1.12 13.37 4.98
C SER A 146 2.28 12.44 4.69
N VAL A 147 2.96 12.01 5.74
CA VAL A 147 4.14 11.14 5.63
C VAL A 147 3.72 9.69 5.85
N PHE A 148 3.78 8.92 4.77
CA PHE A 148 3.76 7.46 4.80
C PHE A 148 5.18 6.91 4.82
N LYS A 149 5.29 5.64 5.21
CA LYS A 149 6.53 4.87 5.09
C LYS A 149 6.24 3.58 4.33
N ALA A 150 6.97 3.37 3.25
CA ALA A 150 7.01 2.09 2.57
C ALA A 150 7.97 1.17 3.33
N LEU A 151 7.43 0.07 3.88
CA LEU A 151 8.14 -0.89 4.69
C LEU A 151 8.30 -2.21 3.94
N ALA A 152 9.53 -2.64 3.71
CA ALA A 152 9.83 -3.94 3.11
C ALA A 152 11.19 -4.44 3.59
N GLN A 153 11.30 -5.75 3.83
CA GLN A 153 12.56 -6.41 4.16
C GLN A 153 13.28 -5.84 5.40
N GLY A 154 12.57 -5.15 6.29
CA GLY A 154 13.15 -4.47 7.46
C GLY A 154 13.73 -3.09 7.17
N GLU A 155 13.54 -2.57 5.97
CA GLU A 155 13.90 -1.20 5.57
C GLU A 155 12.64 -0.33 5.47
N GLN A 156 12.83 0.99 5.58
CA GLN A 156 11.75 1.97 5.45
C GLN A 156 12.16 3.07 4.47
N THR A 157 11.25 3.42 3.56
CA THR A 157 11.40 4.57 2.66
C THR A 157 10.28 5.58 2.94
N GLU A 158 10.62 6.84 3.10
CA GLU A 158 9.63 7.89 3.31
C GLU A 158 8.86 8.18 2.01
N VAL A 159 7.54 8.30 2.12
CA VAL A 159 6.64 8.60 1.02
C VAL A 159 5.82 9.82 1.42
N ARG A 160 6.00 10.93 0.72
CA ARG A 160 5.25 12.18 0.96
C ARG A 160 4.14 12.30 -0.05
N ILE A 161 2.94 12.59 0.46
CA ILE A 161 1.78 12.90 -0.38
C ILE A 161 1.13 14.19 0.12
N SER A 162 0.51 14.92 -0.80
CA SER A 162 -0.09 16.23 -0.57
C SER A 162 -1.30 16.16 0.36
N THR A 163 -2.08 15.08 0.30
CA THR A 163 -3.29 14.89 1.09
C THR A 163 -3.34 13.46 1.62
N CYS A 164 -3.69 13.27 2.90
CA CYS A 164 -3.93 11.93 3.42
C CYS A 164 -5.23 11.37 2.85
N PRO A 165 -5.21 10.23 2.15
CA PRO A 165 -6.43 9.64 1.64
C PRO A 165 -7.23 8.98 2.76
N GLU A 166 -8.56 9.00 2.64
CA GLU A 166 -9.44 8.27 3.55
C GLU A 166 -9.44 6.76 3.25
N ARG A 167 -9.18 6.39 2.00
CA ARG A 167 -9.11 5.01 1.53
C ARG A 167 -7.76 4.74 0.90
N ILE A 168 -7.24 3.54 1.13
CA ILE A 168 -6.05 3.04 0.42
C ILE A 168 -6.49 1.93 -0.51
N GLY A 169 -6.27 2.13 -1.81
CA GLY A 169 -6.36 1.09 -2.82
C GLY A 169 -5.09 0.25 -2.79
N VAL A 170 -5.24 -1.07 -2.90
CA VAL A 170 -4.13 -2.01 -3.01
C VAL A 170 -4.32 -2.84 -4.26
N HIS A 171 -3.40 -2.66 -5.20
CA HIS A 171 -3.30 -3.43 -6.42
C HIS A 171 -2.18 -4.44 -6.27
N LEU A 172 -2.52 -5.72 -6.40
CA LEU A 172 -1.58 -6.82 -6.41
C LEU A 172 -1.57 -7.41 -7.82
N ASP A 173 -0.44 -7.33 -8.50
CA ASP A 173 -0.17 -8.11 -9.69
C ASP A 173 0.76 -9.25 -9.29
N TYR A 174 0.18 -10.44 -9.05
CA TYR A 174 0.98 -11.57 -8.61
C TYR A 174 1.93 -12.05 -9.71
N ASP A 175 1.47 -12.01 -10.96
CA ASP A 175 2.21 -12.54 -12.11
C ASP A 175 3.36 -11.63 -12.51
N LEU A 176 3.15 -10.30 -12.48
CA LEU A 176 4.21 -9.31 -12.71
C LEU A 176 5.09 -9.08 -11.47
N GLY A 177 4.60 -9.48 -10.29
CA GLY A 177 5.33 -9.30 -9.04
C GLY A 177 5.32 -7.86 -8.56
N SER A 178 4.15 -7.25 -8.44
CA SER A 178 4.04 -5.87 -7.93
C SER A 178 2.91 -5.68 -6.91
N VAL A 179 3.14 -4.75 -5.98
CA VAL A 179 2.15 -4.29 -5.00
C VAL A 179 2.11 -2.76 -5.05
N THR A 180 1.04 -2.21 -5.58
CA THR A 180 0.86 -0.76 -5.74
C THR A 180 -0.22 -0.26 -4.80
N PHE A 181 0.10 0.80 -4.04
CA PHE A 181 -0.81 1.52 -3.18
C PHE A 181 -1.26 2.81 -3.86
N THR A 182 -2.55 3.08 -3.84
CA THR A 182 -3.15 4.25 -4.49
C THR A 182 -4.10 4.98 -3.55
N ASP A 183 -4.34 6.26 -3.82
CA ASP A 183 -5.55 6.95 -3.37
C ASP A 183 -6.67 6.68 -4.40
N PRO A 184 -7.73 5.91 -4.08
CA PRO A 184 -8.80 5.63 -5.03
C PRO A 184 -9.61 6.87 -5.45
N ALA A 185 -9.57 7.97 -4.69
CA ALA A 185 -10.30 9.20 -5.00
C ALA A 185 -9.58 10.03 -6.07
N THR A 186 -8.26 10.15 -6.00
CA THR A 186 -7.44 10.91 -6.96
C THR A 186 -6.79 10.04 -8.03
N GLN A 187 -6.78 8.72 -7.83
CA GLN A 187 -6.05 7.73 -8.62
C GLN A 187 -4.52 7.90 -8.56
N GLU A 188 -4.00 8.71 -7.63
CA GLU A 188 -2.57 8.89 -7.46
C GLU A 188 -1.93 7.65 -6.86
N VAL A 189 -0.76 7.28 -7.39
CA VAL A 189 0.08 6.22 -6.83
C VAL A 189 0.81 6.78 -5.61
N ILE A 190 0.62 6.13 -4.47
CA ILE A 190 1.34 6.44 -3.23
C ILE A 190 2.71 5.75 -3.26
N HIS A 191 2.73 4.44 -3.52
CA HIS A 191 3.98 3.68 -3.60
C HIS A 191 3.79 2.37 -4.36
N THR A 192 4.86 1.84 -4.96
CA THR A 192 4.89 0.51 -5.58
C THR A 192 6.09 -0.28 -5.11
N PHE A 193 5.85 -1.51 -4.64
CA PHE A 193 6.89 -2.50 -4.44
C PHE A 193 6.99 -3.42 -5.64
N ASN A 194 8.22 -3.72 -6.05
CA ASN A 194 8.53 -4.81 -6.99
C ASN A 194 9.01 -6.02 -6.19
N VAL A 195 8.38 -7.17 -6.40
CA VAL A 195 8.51 -8.36 -5.57
C VAL A 195 8.48 -9.62 -6.42
N THR A 196 9.49 -10.48 -6.30
CA THR A 196 9.42 -11.82 -6.87
C THR A 196 8.74 -12.76 -5.86
N PHE A 197 7.41 -12.93 -5.97
CA PHE A 197 6.67 -13.79 -5.06
C PHE A 197 7.11 -15.26 -5.15
N GLN A 198 7.31 -15.89 -3.99
CA GLN A 198 7.77 -17.28 -3.86
C GLN A 198 6.70 -18.20 -3.24
N GLU A 199 5.66 -17.61 -2.67
CA GLU A 199 4.54 -18.34 -2.05
C GLU A 199 3.27 -17.49 -2.16
N PRO A 200 2.07 -18.08 -1.95
CA PRO A 200 0.84 -17.31 -1.94
C PRO A 200 0.85 -16.20 -0.87
N VAL A 201 0.33 -15.04 -1.24
CA VAL A 201 0.22 -13.87 -0.35
C VAL A 201 -1.21 -13.72 0.15
N VAL A 202 -1.36 -13.08 1.30
CA VAL A 202 -2.65 -12.65 1.87
C VAL A 202 -2.60 -11.15 2.13
N PRO A 203 -3.74 -10.43 2.08
CA PRO A 203 -3.84 -9.09 2.66
C PRO A 203 -3.37 -9.12 4.12
N ALA A 204 -2.60 -8.12 4.53
CA ALA A 204 -1.96 -8.11 5.85
C ALA A 204 -1.95 -6.70 6.44
N PHE A 205 -2.18 -6.61 7.76
CA PHE A 205 -2.43 -5.33 8.43
C PHE A 205 -1.80 -5.30 9.81
N SER A 206 -1.27 -4.14 10.20
CA SER A 206 -0.95 -3.81 11.59
C SER A 206 -1.75 -2.57 12.01
N LEU A 207 -2.38 -2.58 13.19
CA LEU A 207 -3.25 -1.49 13.65
C LEU A 207 -2.93 -1.13 15.11
N TYR A 208 -2.30 0.03 15.32
CA TYR A 208 -1.91 0.52 16.64
C TYR A 208 -2.94 1.48 17.24
N LYS A 209 -3.66 2.21 16.37
CA LYS A 209 -4.72 3.16 16.75
C LYS A 209 -5.73 3.31 15.61
N GLY A 210 -7.01 3.43 15.97
CA GLY A 210 -8.09 3.67 15.02
C GLY A 210 -8.79 2.39 14.57
N SER A 211 -9.21 2.37 13.30
CA SER A 211 -9.90 1.23 12.70
C SER A 211 -9.58 1.10 11.22
N LEU A 212 -9.63 -0.13 10.70
CA LEU A 212 -9.58 -0.43 9.28
C LEU A 212 -10.86 -1.17 8.89
N SER A 213 -11.46 -0.81 7.76
CA SER A 213 -12.62 -1.52 7.21
C SER A 213 -12.37 -1.90 5.76
N ILE A 214 -12.65 -3.14 5.40
CA ILE A 214 -12.63 -3.61 4.02
C ILE A 214 -13.82 -2.96 3.29
N CYS A 215 -13.56 -2.26 2.20
CA CYS A 215 -14.62 -1.72 1.37
C CYS A 215 -15.18 -2.83 0.47
N SER A 216 -16.47 -3.11 0.62
CA SER A 216 -17.22 -3.89 -0.36
C SER A 216 -17.67 -2.99 -1.51
N ASP A 217 -18.05 -3.63 -2.62
CA ASP A 217 -18.80 -2.99 -3.71
C ASP A 217 -20.26 -2.74 -3.30
#